data_AF-A0A958DE52-F1
#
_entry.id   AF-A0A958DE52-F1
#
_cell.length_a   1.000
_cell.length_b   1.000
_cell.length_c   1.000
_cell.angle_alpha   90.00
_cell.angle_beta   90.00
_cell.angle_gamma   90.00
#
_symmetry.space_group_name_H-M   'P 1'
#
loop_
_entity.id
_entity.type
_entity.pdbx_description
1 polymer ?
#
loop_
_entity_poly.entity_id
_entity_poly.type
_entity_poly.pdbx_seq_one_letter_code
_entity_poly.pdbx_strand_id
1 'polypeptide(L)'
;MALHPDFPDSPHAILDPDIRWFPADEALRETSADKLMPPLVHQLRRKVKEFRESGYVGATDTSRSLLNWWFKEPHLTPQADGRDAEFRYFFAQREALETIVYLYDVVGAKDKFDLMRFDSSGAVSAQMFDESWRRYVIKMATGSGKTKVMSLALAWSFFHKTYEPDSELARNFLVIAPNIIVLDRIYKDFEGLRIFFEDPVIPDNGFDGRNWRDDFQLTLHLQDEVRVTHPTGNIFLTNIHRVYSGNEIPPSPDDDNSMDYFFGKRPTGATTDSTVDLGDIVRDIDELMVLNDEAHHIHDSRLAWFKSIEDIHNRLLQKGERLSLQLDVTATPKHNNGAIFVQTISDYPLVEAISQNVVKHPVLPDAPSRAKLQERQSVRYTEKYADYLDLGVVEWRKAYAEHEKIGKKAILFVMTDDTKNCDDVAEYLEGRYPDLKNAVLVIHTKNNGEISEAQSGKAKEEL
;
A
#
# COMPACT_ATOMS: atom_id res chain seq x y z
N MET A 1 -5.52 -25.64 -1.32
CA MET A 1 -4.84 -24.46 -1.88
C MET A 1 -3.51 -24.96 -2.43
N ALA A 2 -3.18 -24.70 -3.69
CA ALA A 2 -1.92 -25.16 -4.28
C ALA A 2 -0.75 -24.28 -3.81
N LEU A 3 -0.44 -24.44 -2.52
CA LEU A 3 0.85 -24.04 -1.97
C LEU A 3 1.83 -25.18 -2.28
N HIS A 4 3.05 -24.87 -2.68
CA HIS A 4 4.07 -25.89 -2.91
C HIS A 4 4.29 -26.72 -1.63
N PRO A 5 4.44 -28.07 -1.70
CA PRO A 5 4.61 -28.92 -0.52
C PRO A 5 5.79 -28.53 0.36
N ASP A 6 6.88 -28.05 -0.24
CA ASP A 6 8.10 -27.60 0.46
C ASP A 6 8.09 -26.10 0.83
N PHE A 7 6.93 -25.45 0.76
CA PHE A 7 6.82 -24.04 1.15
C PHE A 7 7.05 -23.88 2.66
N PRO A 8 8.02 -23.07 3.10
CA PRO A 8 8.40 -22.99 4.51
C PRO A 8 7.42 -22.19 5.35
N ASP A 9 7.25 -22.61 6.60
CA ASP A 9 6.42 -21.94 7.60
C ASP A 9 7.00 -20.59 8.08
N SER A 10 8.33 -20.43 8.02
CA SER A 10 8.98 -19.21 8.50
C SER A 10 8.92 -18.09 7.45
N PRO A 11 8.42 -16.90 7.80
CA PRO A 11 8.41 -15.75 6.89
C PRO A 11 9.79 -15.14 6.65
N HIS A 12 10.80 -15.57 7.41
CA HIS A 12 12.19 -15.15 7.24
C HIS A 12 13.00 -16.14 6.39
N ALA A 13 12.45 -17.31 6.06
CA ALA A 13 13.13 -18.28 5.21
C ALA A 13 13.31 -17.70 3.80
N ILE A 14 14.53 -17.79 3.28
CA ILE A 14 14.82 -17.43 1.89
C ILE A 14 14.10 -18.44 1.00
N LEU A 15 13.15 -17.96 0.20
CA LEU A 15 12.36 -18.81 -0.65
C LEU A 15 12.97 -18.94 -2.05
N ASP A 16 13.04 -20.17 -2.56
CA ASP A 16 13.36 -20.44 -3.95
C ASP A 16 12.23 -19.94 -4.89
N PRO A 17 12.51 -19.27 -6.02
CA PRO A 17 11.51 -18.81 -6.98
C PRO A 17 10.45 -19.85 -7.38
N ASP A 18 10.81 -21.14 -7.43
CA ASP A 18 9.92 -22.23 -7.84
C ASP A 18 9.03 -22.73 -6.68
N ILE A 19 9.40 -22.43 -5.43
CA ILE A 19 8.66 -22.77 -4.20
C ILE A 19 7.76 -21.59 -3.82
N ARG A 20 6.61 -21.50 -4.50
CA ARG A 20 5.61 -20.43 -4.31
C ARG A 20 4.19 -20.97 -4.28
N TRP A 21 3.23 -20.12 -3.94
CA TRP A 21 1.82 -20.38 -4.20
C TRP A 21 1.48 -20.20 -5.69
N PHE A 22 0.52 -20.99 -6.19
CA PHE A 22 -0.01 -20.86 -7.54
C PHE A 22 -1.57 -20.90 -7.53
N PRO A 23 -2.27 -19.95 -8.20
CA PRO A 23 -3.74 -19.90 -8.28
C PRO A 23 -4.39 -20.95 -9.20
N ALA A 24 -3.77 -22.11 -9.42
CA ALA A 24 -4.36 -23.21 -10.16
C ALA A 24 -3.83 -24.55 -9.64
N ASP A 25 -4.30 -25.66 -10.23
CA ASP A 25 -3.73 -26.98 -9.94
C ASP A 25 -2.22 -26.98 -10.27
N GLU A 26 -1.43 -27.69 -9.47
CA GLU A 26 0.04 -27.77 -9.64
C GLU A 26 0.39 -28.32 -11.04
N ALA A 27 -0.44 -29.21 -11.60
CA ALA A 27 -0.28 -29.72 -12.96
C ALA A 27 -0.38 -28.64 -14.05
N LEU A 28 -0.97 -27.48 -13.75
CA LEU A 28 -1.11 -26.35 -14.67
C LEU A 28 -0.01 -25.29 -14.49
N ARG A 29 0.93 -25.48 -13.55
CA ARG A 29 1.99 -24.51 -13.26
C ARG A 29 2.84 -24.20 -14.49
N GLU A 30 3.37 -25.22 -15.16
CA GLU A 30 4.25 -25.01 -16.34
C GLU A 30 3.52 -24.38 -17.55
N THR A 31 2.21 -24.53 -17.65
CA THR A 31 1.43 -24.10 -18.83
C THR A 31 0.61 -22.82 -18.62
N SER A 32 0.34 -22.45 -17.36
CA SER A 32 -0.61 -21.40 -17.00
C SER A 32 -0.12 -20.43 -15.91
N ALA A 33 1.08 -20.65 -15.32
CA ALA A 33 1.69 -19.75 -14.33
C ALA A 33 1.73 -18.30 -14.81
N ASP A 34 2.23 -18.11 -16.01
CA ASP A 34 2.44 -16.81 -16.62
C ASP A 34 1.14 -16.04 -16.93
N LYS A 35 -0.02 -16.70 -16.90
CA LYS A 35 -1.34 -16.08 -17.19
C LYS A 35 -2.11 -15.67 -15.93
N LEU A 36 -1.79 -16.25 -14.78
CA LEU A 36 -2.53 -16.04 -13.53
C LEU A 36 -1.71 -15.28 -12.48
N MET A 37 -0.42 -15.14 -12.71
CA MET A 37 0.53 -14.38 -11.89
C MET A 37 0.90 -13.07 -12.58
N PRO A 38 1.44 -12.08 -11.85
CA PRO A 38 1.96 -10.89 -12.51
C PRO A 38 3.12 -11.27 -13.46
N PRO A 39 3.08 -10.81 -14.72
CA PRO A 39 3.84 -11.45 -15.82
C PRO A 39 5.35 -11.34 -15.68
N LEU A 40 5.86 -10.32 -14.96
CA LEU A 40 7.30 -10.08 -14.80
C LEU A 40 7.91 -10.82 -13.61
N VAL A 41 7.09 -11.17 -12.61
CA VAL A 41 7.56 -11.59 -11.28
C VAL A 41 8.35 -12.88 -11.34
N HIS A 42 7.92 -13.85 -12.15
CA HIS A 42 8.56 -15.15 -12.21
C HIS A 42 10.03 -15.05 -12.69
N GLN A 43 10.28 -14.35 -13.80
CA GLN A 43 11.65 -14.14 -14.28
C GLN A 43 12.46 -13.24 -13.35
N LEU A 44 11.84 -12.18 -12.81
CA LEU A 44 12.52 -11.28 -11.87
C LEU A 44 13.00 -12.02 -10.62
N ARG A 45 12.20 -12.90 -10.02
CA ARG A 45 12.62 -13.69 -8.85
C ARG A 45 13.87 -14.52 -9.10
N ARG A 46 13.96 -15.15 -10.28
CA ARG A 46 15.15 -15.94 -10.66
C ARG A 46 16.39 -15.05 -10.80
N LYS A 47 16.24 -13.91 -11.47
CA LYS A 47 17.33 -12.92 -11.63
C LYS A 47 17.76 -12.30 -10.30
N VAL A 48 16.80 -12.00 -9.42
CA VAL A 48 17.06 -11.47 -8.08
C VAL A 48 17.71 -12.52 -7.17
N LYS A 49 17.35 -13.81 -7.30
CA LYS A 49 18.06 -14.90 -6.64
C LYS A 49 19.53 -14.95 -7.08
N GLU A 50 19.79 -14.94 -8.39
CA GLU A 50 21.16 -14.90 -8.95
C GLU A 50 21.94 -13.67 -8.43
N PHE A 51 21.31 -12.49 -8.45
CA PHE A 51 21.87 -11.25 -7.93
C PHE A 51 22.24 -11.36 -6.43
N ARG A 52 21.35 -11.90 -5.61
CA ARG A 52 21.59 -12.13 -4.18
C ARG A 52 22.72 -13.11 -3.92
N GLU A 53 22.72 -14.26 -4.59
CA GLU A 53 23.70 -15.34 -4.41
C GLU A 53 25.09 -14.93 -4.89
N SER A 54 25.19 -14.04 -5.88
CA SER A 54 26.45 -13.46 -6.32
C SER A 54 27.07 -12.49 -5.29
N GLY A 55 26.34 -12.17 -4.21
CA GLY A 55 26.74 -11.13 -3.26
C GLY A 55 26.48 -9.71 -3.79
N TYR A 56 25.42 -9.52 -4.58
CA TYR A 56 24.99 -8.25 -5.17
C TYR A 56 25.94 -7.70 -6.24
N VAL A 57 26.47 -8.56 -7.13
CA VAL A 57 27.29 -8.10 -8.27
C VAL A 57 26.48 -7.15 -9.16
N GLY A 58 27.11 -6.04 -9.57
CA GLY A 58 26.47 -4.99 -10.37
C GLY A 58 25.77 -3.90 -9.56
N ALA A 59 25.49 -4.11 -8.27
CA ALA A 59 25.00 -3.06 -7.39
C ALA A 59 26.09 -2.00 -7.14
N THR A 60 25.67 -0.75 -6.98
CA THR A 60 26.52 0.34 -6.50
C THR A 60 27.04 0.05 -5.09
N ASP A 61 28.10 0.75 -4.68
CA ASP A 61 28.66 0.58 -3.34
C ASP A 61 27.61 0.94 -2.27
N THR A 62 26.85 2.03 -2.49
CA THR A 62 25.75 2.41 -1.59
C THR A 62 24.70 1.31 -1.45
N SER A 63 24.20 0.79 -2.57
CA SER A 63 23.19 -0.28 -2.55
C SER A 63 23.72 -1.54 -1.88
N ARG A 64 24.98 -1.91 -2.14
CA ARG A 64 25.62 -3.08 -1.52
C ARG A 64 25.74 -2.93 -0.01
N SER A 65 26.18 -1.78 0.47
CA SER A 65 26.28 -1.47 1.91
C SER A 65 24.91 -1.58 2.58
N LEU A 66 23.88 -0.93 2.01
CA LEU A 66 22.54 -0.95 2.58
C LEU A 66 21.90 -2.35 2.57
N LEU A 67 22.02 -3.10 1.47
CA LEU A 67 21.50 -4.48 1.39
C LEU A 67 22.21 -5.41 2.38
N ASN A 68 23.53 -5.25 2.57
CA ASN A 68 24.28 -6.01 3.57
C ASN A 68 23.85 -5.63 4.98
N TRP A 69 23.71 -4.33 5.27
CA TRP A 69 23.20 -3.84 6.55
C TRP A 69 21.82 -4.45 6.85
N TRP A 70 20.83 -4.32 5.95
CA TRP A 70 19.47 -4.77 6.23
C TRP A 70 19.30 -6.29 6.33
N PHE A 71 20.07 -7.07 5.57
CA PHE A 71 19.77 -8.50 5.37
C PHE A 71 20.90 -9.46 5.74
N LYS A 72 22.06 -8.96 6.16
CA LYS A 72 23.19 -9.79 6.61
C LYS A 72 23.69 -9.40 7.99
N GLU A 73 23.68 -8.12 8.34
CA GLU A 73 24.07 -7.66 9.67
C GLU A 73 22.99 -8.06 10.71
N PRO A 74 23.38 -8.61 11.88
CA PRO A 74 22.45 -8.89 12.95
C PRO A 74 21.99 -7.60 13.64
N HIS A 75 20.68 -7.44 13.81
CA HIS A 75 20.09 -6.27 14.47
C HIS A 75 19.49 -6.67 15.81
N LEU A 76 20.10 -6.28 16.91
CA LEU A 76 19.58 -6.56 18.24
C LEU A 76 18.68 -5.41 18.70
N THR A 77 17.44 -5.75 19.03
CA THR A 77 16.43 -4.81 19.51
C THR A 77 16.00 -5.17 20.93
N PRO A 78 16.01 -4.21 21.87
CA PRO A 78 15.61 -4.49 23.24
C PRO A 78 14.09 -4.73 23.31
N GLN A 79 13.69 -5.83 23.93
CA GLN A 79 12.30 -6.15 24.19
C GLN A 79 11.81 -5.56 25.51
N ALA A 80 10.48 -5.47 25.65
CA ALA A 80 9.83 -4.96 26.86
C ALA A 80 10.16 -5.78 28.13
N ASP A 81 10.62 -7.02 27.98
CA ASP A 81 11.04 -7.89 29.08
C ASP A 81 12.54 -7.77 29.44
N GLY A 82 13.26 -6.85 28.79
CA GLY A 82 14.69 -6.59 29.00
C GLY A 82 15.64 -7.54 28.29
N ARG A 83 15.13 -8.47 27.44
CA ARG A 83 15.96 -9.31 26.57
C ARG A 83 16.14 -8.66 25.21
N ASP A 84 17.29 -8.89 24.59
CA ASP A 84 17.49 -8.51 23.19
C ASP A 84 16.91 -9.60 22.27
N ALA A 85 16.19 -9.17 21.26
CA ALA A 85 15.75 -10.03 20.17
C ALA A 85 16.33 -9.56 18.85
N GLU A 86 16.70 -10.53 18.03
CA GLU A 86 17.17 -10.28 16.68
C GLU A 86 15.99 -9.84 15.80
N PHE A 87 16.03 -8.58 15.38
CA PHE A 87 15.14 -8.05 14.36
C PHE A 87 15.56 -8.57 12.99
N ARG A 88 14.59 -9.04 12.21
CA ARG A 88 14.79 -9.44 10.82
C ARG A 88 13.60 -9.01 9.98
N TYR A 89 13.87 -8.45 8.81
CA TYR A 89 12.84 -8.23 7.80
C TYR A 89 12.30 -9.58 7.29
N PHE A 90 11.04 -9.61 6.85
CA PHE A 90 10.48 -10.77 6.18
C PHE A 90 11.14 -10.95 4.81
N PHE A 91 11.23 -12.19 4.34
CA PHE A 91 11.82 -12.47 3.04
C PHE A 91 11.07 -11.77 1.90
N ALA A 92 9.75 -11.61 2.01
CA ALA A 92 8.96 -10.83 1.06
C ALA A 92 9.37 -9.34 0.98
N GLN A 93 9.70 -8.73 2.12
CA GLN A 93 10.18 -7.33 2.19
C GLN A 93 11.57 -7.22 1.55
N ARG A 94 12.44 -8.20 1.82
CA ARG A 94 13.76 -8.33 1.21
C ARG A 94 13.68 -8.52 -0.30
N GLU A 95 12.89 -9.48 -0.77
CA GLU A 95 12.72 -9.78 -2.21
C GLU A 95 12.21 -8.54 -2.96
N ALA A 96 11.24 -7.82 -2.39
CA ALA A 96 10.73 -6.59 -2.99
C ALA A 96 11.84 -5.52 -3.14
N LEU A 97 12.62 -5.28 -2.09
CA LEU A 97 13.69 -4.27 -2.12
C LEU A 97 14.88 -4.67 -3.00
N GLU A 98 15.30 -5.93 -2.95
CA GLU A 98 16.33 -6.46 -3.85
C GLU A 98 15.89 -6.36 -5.31
N THR A 99 14.60 -6.54 -5.60
CA THR A 99 14.06 -6.38 -6.97
C THR A 99 14.12 -4.92 -7.42
N ILE A 100 13.76 -3.95 -6.56
CA ILE A 100 13.88 -2.51 -6.87
C ILE A 100 15.34 -2.18 -7.22
N VAL A 101 16.27 -2.56 -6.34
CA VAL A 101 17.71 -2.28 -6.51
C VAL A 101 18.26 -2.96 -7.75
N TYR A 102 17.91 -4.23 -8.00
CA TYR A 102 18.34 -4.96 -9.19
C TYR A 102 17.88 -4.28 -10.48
N LEU A 103 16.62 -3.85 -10.54
CA LEU A 103 16.07 -3.17 -11.72
C LEU A 103 16.74 -1.81 -11.97
N TYR A 104 17.14 -1.10 -10.91
CA TYR A 104 17.79 0.20 -11.04
C TYR A 104 19.30 0.08 -11.27
N ASP A 105 20.06 -0.53 -10.35
CA ASP A 105 21.52 -0.56 -10.39
C ASP A 105 22.06 -1.48 -11.50
N VAL A 106 21.45 -2.66 -11.67
CA VAL A 106 22.00 -3.72 -12.53
C VAL A 106 21.41 -3.67 -13.92
N VAL A 107 20.08 -3.57 -14.02
CA VAL A 107 19.39 -3.52 -15.31
C VAL A 107 19.45 -2.13 -15.92
N GLY A 108 19.51 -1.08 -15.08
CA GLY A 108 19.41 0.30 -15.56
C GLY A 108 18.04 0.59 -16.17
N ALA A 109 16.97 -0.05 -15.70
CA ALA A 109 15.64 0.05 -16.31
C ALA A 109 15.13 1.49 -16.24
N LYS A 110 14.86 2.10 -17.39
CA LYS A 110 14.40 3.50 -17.51
C LYS A 110 12.93 3.59 -17.92
N ASP A 111 12.47 2.64 -18.71
CA ASP A 111 11.12 2.66 -19.27
C ASP A 111 10.48 1.27 -19.30
N LYS A 112 9.24 1.23 -19.83
CA LYS A 112 8.47 -0.01 -19.99
C LYS A 112 9.13 -1.06 -20.87
N PHE A 113 9.94 -0.67 -21.85
CA PHE A 113 10.60 -1.64 -22.73
C PHE A 113 11.68 -2.41 -22.01
N ASP A 114 12.35 -1.80 -21.02
CA ASP A 114 13.28 -2.53 -20.15
C ASP A 114 12.56 -3.55 -19.27
N LEU A 115 11.38 -3.19 -18.73
CA LEU A 115 10.56 -4.10 -17.91
C LEU A 115 10.00 -5.27 -18.72
N MET A 116 9.57 -5.03 -19.96
CA MET A 116 9.03 -6.06 -20.85
C MET A 116 10.02 -7.21 -21.14
N ARG A 117 11.33 -7.02 -20.93
CA ARG A 117 12.34 -8.07 -21.09
C ARG A 117 12.17 -9.22 -20.08
N PHE A 118 11.42 -9.00 -19.01
CA PHE A 118 11.13 -10.00 -17.98
C PHE A 118 9.78 -10.70 -18.18
N ASP A 119 9.03 -10.38 -19.25
CA ASP A 119 7.82 -11.10 -19.59
C ASP A 119 8.14 -12.48 -20.17
N SER A 120 7.88 -13.54 -19.40
CA SER A 120 7.94 -14.93 -19.92
C SER A 120 6.73 -15.32 -20.75
N SER A 121 5.60 -14.63 -20.58
CA SER A 121 4.32 -15.00 -21.18
C SER A 121 4.22 -14.66 -22.66
N GLY A 122 4.97 -13.65 -23.11
CA GLY A 122 4.83 -13.02 -24.43
C GLY A 122 3.50 -12.27 -24.62
N ALA A 123 2.72 -12.09 -23.56
CA ALA A 123 1.43 -11.44 -23.58
C ALA A 123 1.51 -9.94 -23.27
N VAL A 124 2.63 -9.45 -22.72
CA VAL A 124 2.78 -8.05 -22.34
C VAL A 124 3.09 -7.20 -23.59
N SER A 125 2.34 -6.12 -23.77
CA SER A 125 2.59 -5.13 -24.82
C SER A 125 2.82 -3.74 -24.23
N ALA A 126 3.50 -2.87 -24.98
CA ALA A 126 3.81 -1.51 -24.53
C ALA A 126 2.57 -0.63 -24.28
N GLN A 127 1.41 -0.99 -24.85
CA GLN A 127 0.14 -0.31 -24.63
C GLN A 127 -0.50 -0.66 -23.28
N MET A 128 -0.02 -1.71 -22.59
CA MET A 128 -0.49 -2.07 -21.25
C MET A 128 0.13 -1.20 -20.16
N PHE A 129 1.11 -0.37 -20.50
CA PHE A 129 1.72 0.61 -19.60
C PHE A 129 1.24 2.00 -20.02
N ASP A 130 0.37 2.57 -19.19
CA ASP A 130 -0.16 3.91 -19.38
C ASP A 130 0.90 4.99 -19.08
N GLU A 131 1.77 4.74 -18.11
CA GLU A 131 2.80 5.69 -17.70
C GLU A 131 3.94 5.86 -18.73
N SER A 132 4.49 7.07 -18.76
CA SER A 132 5.72 7.41 -19.49
C SER A 132 6.96 7.48 -18.60
N TRP A 133 6.79 7.32 -17.28
CA TRP A 133 7.85 7.38 -16.28
C TRP A 133 8.12 6.01 -15.64
N ARG A 134 9.19 5.91 -14.85
CA ARG A 134 9.56 4.69 -14.14
C ARG A 134 8.57 4.42 -13.01
N ARG A 135 7.76 3.37 -13.13
CA ARG A 135 6.78 2.92 -12.13
C ARG A 135 6.96 1.45 -11.81
N TYR A 136 7.08 1.12 -10.53
CA TYR A 136 7.14 -0.25 -10.03
C TYR A 136 5.99 -0.51 -9.07
N VAL A 137 5.33 -1.66 -9.24
CA VAL A 137 4.27 -2.12 -8.33
C VAL A 137 4.77 -3.32 -7.52
N ILE A 138 4.57 -3.25 -6.21
CA ILE A 138 4.85 -4.31 -5.25
C ILE A 138 3.52 -4.82 -4.72
N LYS A 139 3.22 -6.08 -5.04
CA LYS A 139 2.05 -6.77 -4.52
C LYS A 139 2.37 -7.41 -3.18
N MET A 140 1.74 -6.96 -2.10
CA MET A 140 1.98 -7.47 -0.76
C MET A 140 0.69 -7.57 0.04
N ALA A 141 0.45 -8.72 0.65
CA ALA A 141 -0.70 -8.96 1.52
C ALA A 141 -0.86 -7.87 2.61
N THR A 142 -2.09 -7.47 2.91
CA THR A 142 -2.34 -6.47 3.96
C THR A 142 -1.84 -6.96 5.32
N GLY A 143 -1.01 -6.15 5.97
CA GLY A 143 -0.37 -6.51 7.25
C GLY A 143 1.03 -7.13 7.13
N SER A 144 1.54 -7.38 5.91
CA SER A 144 2.90 -7.93 5.71
C SER A 144 4.04 -6.90 5.79
N GLY A 145 3.74 -5.64 6.16
CA GLY A 145 4.74 -4.58 6.35
C GLY A 145 5.07 -3.75 5.11
N LYS A 146 4.07 -3.35 4.32
CA LYS A 146 4.23 -2.44 3.16
C LYS A 146 4.98 -1.15 3.51
N THR A 147 4.64 -0.54 4.66
CA THR A 147 5.32 0.67 5.17
C THR A 147 6.82 0.47 5.38
N LYS A 148 7.26 -0.71 5.83
CA LYS A 148 8.69 -1.01 6.01
C LYS A 148 9.42 -1.06 4.66
N VAL A 149 8.78 -1.59 3.61
CA VAL A 149 9.39 -1.56 2.26
C VAL A 149 9.49 -0.13 1.74
N MET A 150 8.48 0.70 1.98
CA MET A 150 8.51 2.13 1.62
C MET A 150 9.63 2.88 2.35
N SER A 151 9.82 2.67 3.67
CA SER A 151 10.89 3.33 4.41
C SER A 151 12.27 2.90 3.94
N LEU A 152 12.48 1.61 3.65
CA LEU A 152 13.72 1.10 3.09
C LEU A 152 14.02 1.68 1.70
N ALA A 153 13.02 1.72 0.81
CA ALA A 153 13.18 2.28 -0.54
C ALA A 153 13.45 3.80 -0.51
N LEU A 154 12.83 4.51 0.43
CA LEU A 154 13.06 5.94 0.65
C LEU A 154 14.49 6.20 1.14
N ALA A 155 14.95 5.47 2.16
CA ALA A 155 16.32 5.56 2.66
C ALA A 155 17.35 5.19 1.57
N TRP A 156 17.07 4.13 0.80
CA TRP A 156 17.88 3.75 -0.35
C TRP A 156 18.00 4.89 -1.37
N SER A 157 16.88 5.47 -1.81
CA SER A 157 16.87 6.58 -2.76
C SER A 157 17.67 7.77 -2.24
N PHE A 158 17.46 8.14 -0.98
CA PHE A 158 18.15 9.27 -0.34
C PHE A 158 19.68 9.07 -0.36
N PHE A 159 20.16 7.94 0.15
CA PHE A 159 21.59 7.68 0.22
C PHE A 159 22.23 7.40 -1.13
N HIS A 160 21.53 6.71 -2.03
CA HIS A 160 22.03 6.48 -3.37
C HIS A 160 22.21 7.81 -4.10
N LYS A 161 21.28 8.77 -3.97
CA LYS A 161 21.44 10.11 -4.54
C LYS A 161 22.54 10.93 -3.84
N THR A 162 22.77 10.70 -2.57
CA THR A 162 23.77 11.42 -1.77
C THR A 162 25.19 10.97 -2.07
N TYR A 163 25.41 9.67 -2.23
CA TYR A 163 26.75 9.09 -2.31
C TYR A 163 27.17 8.66 -3.72
N GLU A 164 26.23 8.40 -4.64
CA GLU A 164 26.55 8.01 -6.01
C GLU A 164 26.40 9.22 -6.96
N PRO A 165 27.50 9.70 -7.58
CA PRO A 165 27.50 10.95 -8.36
C PRO A 165 26.48 10.99 -9.52
N ASP A 166 26.30 9.86 -10.20
CA ASP A 166 25.46 9.75 -11.40
C ASP A 166 24.03 9.27 -11.10
N SER A 167 23.62 9.29 -9.82
CA SER A 167 22.30 8.84 -9.43
C SER A 167 21.19 9.76 -9.95
N GLU A 168 20.19 9.15 -10.58
CA GLU A 168 18.93 9.79 -10.98
C GLU A 168 17.83 9.64 -9.92
N LEU A 169 18.16 9.11 -8.74
CA LEU A 169 17.23 8.98 -7.61
C LEU A 169 16.99 10.34 -6.93
N ALA A 170 16.13 10.33 -5.90
CA ALA A 170 15.63 11.53 -5.25
C ALA A 170 15.97 11.58 -3.76
N ARG A 171 16.05 12.81 -3.22
CA ARG A 171 16.05 13.09 -1.78
C ARG A 171 14.79 13.82 -1.32
N ASN A 172 13.86 14.08 -2.24
CA ASN A 172 12.51 14.54 -1.93
C ASN A 172 11.50 13.41 -2.23
N PHE A 173 10.51 13.28 -1.34
CA PHE A 173 9.58 12.15 -1.35
C PHE A 173 8.15 12.65 -1.22
N LEU A 174 7.28 12.19 -2.10
CA LEU A 174 5.84 12.38 -1.99
C LEU A 174 5.20 11.03 -1.61
N VAL A 175 4.72 10.93 -0.37
CA VAL A 175 4.03 9.76 0.15
C VAL A 175 2.53 10.00 0.11
N ILE A 176 1.81 9.22 -0.70
CA ILE A 176 0.37 9.41 -0.91
C ILE A 176 -0.42 8.23 -0.34
N ALA A 177 -1.40 8.56 0.51
CA ALA A 177 -2.44 7.66 0.98
C ALA A 177 -3.77 7.89 0.25
N PRO A 178 -4.62 6.87 0.09
CA PRO A 178 -5.92 7.03 -0.58
C PRO A 178 -6.95 7.76 0.30
N ASN A 179 -6.83 7.67 1.62
CA ASN A 179 -7.78 8.21 2.58
C ASN A 179 -7.09 8.58 3.89
N ILE A 180 -7.81 9.31 4.75
CA ILE A 180 -7.28 9.82 6.03
C ILE A 180 -6.90 8.68 6.99
N ILE A 181 -7.62 7.56 6.99
CA ILE A 181 -7.34 6.45 7.90
C ILE A 181 -5.97 5.81 7.57
N VAL A 182 -5.69 5.59 6.29
CA VAL A 182 -4.39 5.08 5.84
C VAL A 182 -3.30 6.14 6.06
N LEU A 183 -3.62 7.41 5.80
CA LEU A 183 -2.71 8.53 6.08
C LEU A 183 -2.28 8.56 7.54
N ASP A 184 -3.22 8.50 8.48
CA ASP A 184 -2.95 8.53 9.92
C ASP A 184 -2.08 7.34 10.36
N ARG A 185 -2.27 6.17 9.74
CA ARG A 185 -1.42 5.00 9.99
C ARG A 185 0.02 5.25 9.55
N ILE A 186 0.22 5.74 8.33
CA ILE A 186 1.56 6.06 7.81
C ILE A 186 2.18 7.20 8.63
N TYR A 187 1.39 8.23 8.97
CA TYR A 187 1.84 9.35 9.77
C TYR A 187 2.36 8.88 11.12
N LYS A 188 1.62 8.01 11.81
CA LYS A 188 2.10 7.42 13.07
C LYS A 188 3.49 6.84 12.85
N ASP A 189 3.69 5.98 11.85
CA ASP A 189 4.99 5.34 11.59
C ASP A 189 6.11 6.34 11.24
N PHE A 190 5.79 7.43 10.53
CA PHE A 190 6.77 8.42 10.06
C PHE A 190 6.99 9.60 11.03
N GLU A 191 6.11 9.81 12.00
CA GLU A 191 6.18 10.91 12.96
C GLU A 191 7.52 10.88 13.70
N GLY A 192 8.22 12.03 13.71
CA GLY A 192 9.56 12.14 14.27
C GLY A 192 10.60 11.26 13.57
N LEU A 193 10.32 10.80 12.35
CA LEU A 193 11.12 9.83 11.58
C LEU A 193 11.33 8.49 12.32
N ARG A 194 10.46 8.15 13.28
CA ARG A 194 10.69 7.03 14.20
C ARG A 194 10.95 5.70 13.49
N ILE A 195 10.22 5.38 12.41
CA ILE A 195 10.42 4.13 11.65
C ILE A 195 11.84 3.99 11.11
N PHE A 196 12.54 5.09 10.83
CA PHE A 196 13.91 5.05 10.31
C PHE A 196 14.96 4.73 11.40
N PHE A 197 14.60 4.89 12.67
CA PHE A 197 15.50 4.70 13.82
C PHE A 197 15.08 3.53 14.74
N GLU A 198 13.78 3.22 14.83
CA GLU A 198 13.26 2.06 15.57
C GLU A 198 13.53 0.75 14.83
N ASP A 199 13.33 0.74 13.51
CA ASP A 199 13.81 -0.32 12.65
C ASP A 199 15.25 -0.01 12.20
N PRO A 200 16.07 -1.02 11.87
CA PRO A 200 17.43 -0.82 11.39
C PRO A 200 17.46 -0.33 9.93
N VAL A 201 16.72 0.73 9.60
CA VAL A 201 16.65 1.30 8.25
C VAL A 201 17.93 2.07 7.92
N ILE A 202 18.44 2.86 8.87
CA ILE A 202 19.66 3.66 8.69
C ILE A 202 20.85 2.93 9.36
N PRO A 203 21.95 2.68 8.63
CA PRO A 203 23.17 2.14 9.25
C PRO A 203 23.77 3.07 10.30
N ASP A 204 24.63 2.51 11.16
CA ASP A 204 25.41 3.31 12.11
C ASP A 204 26.48 4.14 11.40
N ASN A 205 26.85 5.29 11.98
CA ASN A 205 27.99 6.06 11.50
C ASN A 205 29.27 5.22 11.59
N GLY A 206 30.07 5.25 10.52
CA GLY A 206 31.26 4.43 10.36
C GLY A 206 31.03 3.10 9.64
N PHE A 207 29.77 2.64 9.47
CA PHE A 207 29.48 1.47 8.65
C PHE A 207 29.92 1.72 7.20
N ASP A 208 30.80 0.87 6.67
CA ASP A 208 31.47 1.05 5.37
C ASP A 208 32.08 2.46 5.16
N GLY A 209 32.52 3.11 6.26
CA GLY A 209 33.23 4.38 6.22
C GLY A 209 32.38 5.62 5.94
N ARG A 210 31.04 5.55 6.10
CA ARG A 210 30.12 6.67 5.87
C ARG A 210 29.39 7.11 7.14
N ASN A 211 28.89 8.35 7.17
CA ASN A 211 28.21 8.93 8.32
C ASN A 211 26.68 8.88 8.14
N TRP A 212 26.14 7.67 7.93
CA TRP A 212 24.75 7.44 7.56
C TRP A 212 23.71 8.16 8.41
N ARG A 213 23.81 8.13 9.75
CA ARG A 213 22.84 8.78 10.64
C ARG A 213 22.98 10.30 10.62
N ASP A 214 24.21 10.81 10.52
CA ASP A 214 24.44 12.26 10.50
C ASP A 214 24.00 12.86 9.16
N ASP A 215 24.23 12.13 8.07
CA ASP A 215 23.87 12.54 6.71
C ASP A 215 22.35 12.43 6.45
N PHE A 216 21.62 11.64 7.25
CA PHE A 216 20.17 11.47 7.12
C PHE A 216 19.38 12.63 7.73
N GLN A 217 19.32 13.74 6.99
CA GLN A 217 18.59 14.94 7.37
C GLN A 217 17.30 15.07 6.53
N LEU A 218 16.21 14.49 7.04
CA LEU A 218 14.87 14.61 6.43
C LEU A 218 13.92 15.42 7.31
N THR A 219 12.97 16.11 6.69
CA THR A 219 11.85 16.77 7.37
C THR A 219 10.53 16.21 6.85
N LEU A 220 9.66 15.77 7.76
CA LEU A 220 8.31 15.33 7.45
C LEU A 220 7.37 16.54 7.42
N HIS A 221 6.65 16.72 6.32
CA HIS A 221 5.59 17.71 6.12
C HIS A 221 4.26 16.99 6.00
N LEU A 222 3.29 17.32 6.86
CA LEU A 222 1.98 16.69 6.87
C LEU A 222 0.95 17.59 6.17
N GLN A 223 0.33 17.08 5.10
CA GLN A 223 -0.72 17.78 4.35
C GLN A 223 -0.33 19.24 4.00
N ASP A 224 -1.07 20.22 4.54
CA ASP A 224 -0.91 21.66 4.27
C ASP A 224 0.10 22.32 5.22
N GLU A 225 0.60 21.60 6.24
CA GLU A 225 1.62 22.07 7.17
C GLU A 225 3.03 21.96 6.57
N VAL A 226 3.22 22.61 5.43
CA VAL A 226 4.46 22.54 4.67
C VAL A 226 5.32 23.76 4.94
N ARG A 227 6.55 23.53 5.42
CA ARG A 227 7.56 24.58 5.57
C ARG A 227 8.87 24.07 4.97
N VAL A 228 8.98 24.13 3.65
CA VAL A 228 10.21 23.74 2.95
C VAL A 228 11.34 24.71 3.33
N THR A 229 12.24 24.27 4.20
CA THR A 229 13.42 25.04 4.62
C THR A 229 14.67 24.68 3.81
N HIS A 230 14.68 23.51 3.17
CA HIS A 230 15.79 22.99 2.38
C HIS A 230 15.30 22.50 1.02
N PRO A 231 16.10 22.69 -0.06
CA PRO A 231 15.72 22.22 -1.40
C PRO A 231 15.62 20.70 -1.50
N THR A 232 16.29 19.98 -0.61
CA THR A 232 16.30 18.52 -0.54
C THR A 232 16.02 18.06 0.88
N GLY A 233 15.67 16.78 1.01
CA GLY A 233 15.44 16.17 2.31
C GLY A 233 14.02 16.37 2.84
N ASN A 234 13.02 16.36 1.96
CA ASN A 234 11.62 16.57 2.32
C ASN A 234 10.79 15.30 2.11
N ILE A 235 9.97 14.94 3.10
CA ILE A 235 8.93 13.91 2.98
C ILE A 235 7.58 14.61 3.07
N PHE A 236 6.85 14.68 1.96
CA PHE A 236 5.48 15.19 1.91
C PHE A 236 4.51 14.03 2.09
N LEU A 237 3.89 13.94 3.26
CA LEU A 237 2.91 12.91 3.56
C LEU A 237 1.50 13.48 3.45
N THR A 238 0.72 12.95 2.52
CA THR A 238 -0.59 13.51 2.19
C THR A 238 -1.59 12.48 1.71
N ASN A 239 -2.86 12.88 1.67
CA ASN A 239 -3.89 12.10 0.99
C ASN A 239 -4.06 12.62 -0.45
N ILE A 240 -4.63 11.76 -1.29
CA ILE A 240 -4.72 12.07 -2.71
C ILE A 240 -5.57 13.32 -3.05
N HIS A 241 -6.62 13.61 -2.27
CA HIS A 241 -7.50 14.75 -2.52
C HIS A 241 -6.77 16.09 -2.41
N ARG A 242 -5.70 16.16 -1.60
CA ARG A 242 -4.88 17.37 -1.48
C ARG A 242 -3.93 17.56 -2.65
N VAL A 243 -3.38 16.49 -3.20
CA VAL A 243 -2.49 16.56 -4.38
C VAL A 243 -3.21 17.12 -5.62
N TYR A 244 -4.53 16.89 -5.69
CA TYR A 244 -5.41 17.40 -6.76
C TYR A 244 -5.63 18.92 -6.72
N SER A 245 -5.43 19.57 -5.58
CA SER A 245 -6.02 20.90 -5.33
C SER A 245 -5.45 22.03 -6.21
N GLY A 246 -4.33 21.78 -6.90
CA GLY A 246 -3.79 22.66 -7.96
C GLY A 246 -4.44 22.49 -9.35
N ASN A 247 -5.23 21.44 -9.58
CA ASN A 247 -6.01 21.26 -10.80
C ASN A 247 -7.45 21.68 -10.54
N GLU A 248 -7.75 22.96 -10.75
CA GLU A 248 -9.12 23.34 -11.07
C GLU A 248 -9.53 22.53 -12.30
N ILE A 249 -10.36 21.49 -12.13
CA ILE A 249 -11.05 20.88 -13.25
C ILE A 249 -11.87 22.02 -13.87
N PRO A 250 -11.58 22.46 -15.11
CA PRO A 250 -12.38 23.48 -15.75
C PRO A 250 -13.80 22.92 -15.83
N PRO A 251 -14.81 23.65 -15.34
CA PRO A 251 -16.16 23.12 -15.27
C PRO A 251 -16.61 22.70 -16.67
N SER A 252 -17.24 21.54 -16.76
CA SER A 252 -17.72 20.92 -17.99
C SER A 252 -19.24 21.07 -18.10
N PRO A 253 -19.82 21.20 -19.32
CA PRO A 253 -21.26 21.12 -19.52
C PRO A 253 -21.87 19.79 -19.05
N ASP A 254 -21.05 18.74 -18.97
CA ASP A 254 -21.45 17.38 -18.60
C ASP A 254 -21.31 17.10 -17.09
N ASP A 255 -20.94 18.10 -16.27
CA ASP A 255 -20.85 17.96 -14.82
C ASP A 255 -22.26 17.84 -14.20
N ASP A 256 -22.42 16.94 -13.22
CA ASP A 256 -23.69 16.72 -12.48
C ASP A 256 -24.25 18.02 -11.87
N ASN A 257 -23.38 19.01 -11.62
CA ASN A 257 -23.75 20.36 -11.23
C ASN A 257 -23.15 21.40 -12.19
N SER A 258 -23.90 21.75 -13.23
CA SER A 258 -23.50 22.74 -14.24
C SER A 258 -23.46 24.20 -13.74
N MET A 259 -23.79 24.48 -12.47
CA MET A 259 -23.78 25.85 -11.93
C MET A 259 -22.40 26.50 -12.01
N ASP A 260 -21.32 25.74 -11.75
CA ASP A 260 -19.96 26.29 -11.78
C ASP A 260 -19.50 26.59 -13.22
N TYR A 261 -20.04 25.88 -14.23
CA TYR A 261 -19.84 26.18 -15.65
C TYR A 261 -20.49 27.51 -16.07
N PHE A 262 -21.70 27.79 -15.58
CA PHE A 262 -22.46 28.97 -15.98
C PHE A 262 -22.17 30.23 -15.16
N PHE A 263 -21.83 30.09 -13.88
CA PHE A 263 -21.73 31.21 -12.93
C PHE A 263 -20.31 31.44 -12.37
N GLY A 264 -19.36 30.55 -12.68
CA GLY A 264 -18.04 30.54 -12.05
C GLY A 264 -18.11 30.11 -10.58
N LYS A 265 -16.95 29.83 -9.98
CA LYS A 265 -16.87 29.37 -8.58
C LYS A 265 -17.49 30.40 -7.64
N ARG A 266 -18.33 29.93 -6.70
CA ARG A 266 -18.77 30.74 -5.56
C ARG A 266 -17.54 31.16 -4.74
N PRO A 267 -17.42 32.43 -4.34
CA PRO A 267 -16.33 32.85 -3.48
C PRO A 267 -16.44 32.10 -2.14
N THR A 268 -15.46 31.23 -1.86
CA THR A 268 -15.33 30.59 -0.55
C THR A 268 -14.82 31.64 0.43
N GLY A 269 -15.67 32.00 1.38
CA GLY A 269 -15.33 32.97 2.41
C GLY A 269 -14.29 32.42 3.38
N ALA A 270 -13.02 32.71 3.12
CA ALA A 270 -11.97 32.78 4.13
C ALA A 270 -10.90 33.76 3.64
N THR A 271 -10.94 34.98 4.19
CA THR A 271 -9.88 35.97 4.06
C THR A 271 -8.70 35.59 4.97
N THR A 272 -7.49 35.78 4.44
CA THR A 272 -6.18 35.86 5.14
C THR A 272 -5.70 34.59 5.85
N ASP A 273 -5.25 33.62 5.08
CA ASP A 273 -3.96 32.95 5.32
C ASP A 273 -3.42 32.53 3.95
N SER A 274 -2.21 32.93 3.61
CA SER A 274 -1.53 32.47 2.40
C SER A 274 -1.09 31.02 2.62
N THR A 275 -2.04 30.09 2.62
CA THR A 275 -1.77 28.65 2.59
C THR A 275 -1.16 28.32 1.23
N VAL A 276 0.15 28.10 1.21
CA VAL A 276 0.86 27.59 0.03
C VAL A 276 0.27 26.21 -0.29
N ASP A 277 -0.19 25.99 -1.52
CA ASP A 277 -0.75 24.72 -1.95
C ASP A 277 0.36 23.67 -2.03
N LEU A 278 0.22 22.56 -1.29
CA LEU A 278 1.13 21.41 -1.37
C LEU A 278 1.33 20.95 -2.83
N GLY A 279 0.26 20.99 -3.61
CA GLY A 279 0.28 20.64 -5.03
C GLY A 279 1.24 21.51 -5.84
N ASP A 280 1.34 22.80 -5.55
CA ASP A 280 2.28 23.71 -6.21
C ASP A 280 3.71 23.45 -5.76
N ILE A 281 3.93 23.25 -4.46
CA ILE A 281 5.25 22.95 -3.89
C ILE A 281 5.84 21.69 -4.52
N VAL A 282 5.05 20.62 -4.57
CA VAL A 282 5.51 19.31 -5.09
C VAL A 282 5.76 19.37 -6.61
N ARG A 283 5.07 20.23 -7.35
CA ARG A 283 5.30 20.44 -8.79
C ARG A 283 6.52 21.31 -9.08
N ASP A 284 6.91 22.16 -8.14
CA ASP A 284 8.09 23.02 -8.26
C ASP A 284 9.34 22.44 -7.59
N ILE A 285 9.25 21.31 -6.90
CA ILE A 285 10.44 20.69 -6.31
C ILE A 285 11.26 19.93 -7.37
N ASP A 286 12.58 19.96 -7.21
CA ASP A 286 13.51 19.16 -8.00
C ASP A 286 13.69 17.77 -7.35
N GLU A 287 14.13 16.78 -8.13
CA GLU A 287 14.42 15.41 -7.69
C GLU A 287 13.36 14.75 -6.77
N LEU A 288 12.26 14.27 -7.35
CA LEU A 288 11.14 13.67 -6.61
C LEU A 288 10.97 12.16 -6.85
N MET A 289 10.78 11.40 -5.77
CA MET A 289 10.26 10.02 -5.77
C MET A 289 8.84 10.00 -5.18
N VAL A 290 7.93 9.26 -5.82
CA VAL A 290 6.54 9.11 -5.36
C VAL A 290 6.36 7.72 -4.77
N LEU A 291 5.78 7.62 -3.57
CA LEU A 291 5.44 6.36 -2.92
C LEU A 291 3.93 6.34 -2.62
N ASN A 292 3.21 5.36 -3.15
CA ASN A 292 1.76 5.25 -2.99
C ASN A 292 1.42 3.99 -2.17
N ASP A 293 0.67 4.16 -1.08
CA ASP A 293 0.06 3.03 -0.36
C ASP A 293 -1.36 2.77 -0.87
N GLU A 294 -1.77 1.50 -0.86
CA GLU A 294 -3.04 1.02 -1.45
C GLU A 294 -3.25 1.49 -2.90
N ALA A 295 -2.18 1.44 -3.70
CA ALA A 295 -2.15 1.94 -5.08
C ALA A 295 -3.11 1.25 -6.08
N HIS A 296 -3.96 0.33 -5.63
CA HIS A 296 -5.07 -0.19 -6.45
C HIS A 296 -6.08 0.92 -6.83
N HIS A 297 -6.04 2.05 -6.13
CA HIS A 297 -6.74 3.27 -6.53
C HIS A 297 -6.16 3.96 -7.78
N ILE A 298 -5.00 3.52 -8.31
CA ILE A 298 -4.34 4.05 -9.52
C ILE A 298 -4.41 3.02 -10.66
N HIS A 299 -5.62 2.54 -10.95
CA HIS A 299 -5.87 1.46 -11.91
C HIS A 299 -6.26 1.91 -13.32
N ASP A 300 -6.45 3.21 -13.53
CA ASP A 300 -6.90 3.78 -14.80
C ASP A 300 -6.24 5.15 -15.01
N SER A 301 -5.71 5.39 -16.21
CA SER A 301 -4.99 6.60 -16.57
C SER A 301 -5.85 7.87 -16.60
N ARG A 302 -7.17 7.72 -16.57
CA ARG A 302 -8.13 8.82 -16.47
C ARG A 302 -8.37 9.28 -15.04
N LEU A 303 -7.93 8.53 -14.03
CA LEU A 303 -8.12 8.89 -12.64
C LEU A 303 -7.26 10.10 -12.29
N ALA A 304 -7.81 10.99 -11.47
CA ALA A 304 -7.12 12.20 -11.03
C ALA A 304 -5.76 11.88 -10.37
N TRP A 305 -5.62 10.74 -9.68
CA TRP A 305 -4.35 10.30 -9.08
C TRP A 305 -3.28 10.10 -10.14
N PHE A 306 -3.59 9.31 -11.17
CA PHE A 306 -2.67 9.08 -12.28
C PHE A 306 -2.31 10.41 -12.97
N LYS A 307 -3.32 11.25 -13.28
CA LYS A 307 -3.12 12.55 -13.92
C LYS A 307 -2.29 13.51 -13.09
N SER A 308 -2.42 13.49 -11.77
CA SER A 308 -1.60 14.33 -10.90
C SER A 308 -0.13 13.92 -10.93
N ILE A 309 0.18 12.63 -10.95
CA ILE A 309 1.56 12.14 -11.06
C ILE A 309 2.12 12.45 -12.46
N GLU A 310 1.30 12.27 -13.50
CA GLU A 310 1.65 12.63 -14.88
C GLU A 310 2.03 14.12 -15.00
N ASP A 311 1.24 15.00 -14.39
CA ASP A 311 1.52 16.44 -14.39
C ASP A 311 2.80 16.79 -13.63
N ILE A 312 3.04 16.20 -12.44
CA ILE A 312 4.30 16.34 -11.71
C ILE A 312 5.49 15.89 -12.58
N HIS A 313 5.37 14.73 -13.24
CA HIS A 313 6.41 14.23 -14.13
C HIS A 313 6.67 15.18 -15.30
N ASN A 314 5.62 15.71 -15.93
CA ASN A 314 5.73 16.66 -17.04
C ASN A 314 6.39 17.98 -16.61
N ARG A 315 6.12 18.45 -15.39
CA ARG A 315 6.80 19.64 -14.81
C ARG A 315 8.28 19.40 -14.60
N LEU A 316 8.67 18.23 -14.09
CA LEU A 316 10.08 17.84 -13.98
C LEU A 316 10.76 17.78 -15.35
N LEU A 317 10.08 17.23 -16.38
CA LEU A 317 10.61 17.21 -17.75
C LEU A 317 10.86 18.62 -18.31
N GLN A 318 10.00 19.60 -18.01
CA GLN A 318 10.20 21.00 -18.42
C GLN A 318 11.46 21.61 -17.79
N LYS A 319 11.89 21.12 -16.62
CA LYS A 319 13.12 21.53 -15.94
C LYS A 319 14.36 20.75 -16.40
N GLY A 320 14.20 19.80 -17.32
CA GLY A 320 15.29 18.91 -17.76
C GLY A 320 15.55 17.74 -16.81
N GLU A 321 14.68 17.53 -15.83
CA GLU A 321 14.71 16.39 -14.92
C GLU A 321 13.60 15.38 -15.26
N ARG A 322 13.43 14.37 -14.42
CA ARG A 322 12.33 13.40 -14.53
C ARG A 322 11.96 12.89 -13.15
N LEU A 323 10.72 12.41 -13.01
CA LEU A 323 10.34 11.63 -11.84
C LEU A 323 11.29 10.44 -11.69
N SER A 324 11.94 10.33 -10.52
CA SER A 324 13.01 9.36 -10.31
C SER A 324 12.49 7.92 -10.27
N LEU A 325 11.41 7.72 -9.52
CA LEU A 325 10.70 6.46 -9.37
C LEU A 325 9.30 6.74 -8.77
N GLN A 326 8.28 6.08 -9.31
CA GLN A 326 7.02 5.84 -8.62
C GLN A 326 7.02 4.42 -8.06
N LEU A 327 6.84 4.28 -6.75
CA LEU A 327 6.70 3.00 -6.06
C LEU A 327 5.30 2.82 -5.51
N ASP A 328 4.58 1.85 -6.06
CA ASP A 328 3.22 1.51 -5.68
C ASP A 328 3.20 0.25 -4.82
N VAL A 329 2.73 0.34 -3.58
CA VAL A 329 2.51 -0.84 -2.72
C VAL A 329 1.02 -1.11 -2.56
N THR A 330 0.58 -2.34 -2.81
CA THR A 330 -0.84 -2.70 -2.71
C THR A 330 -1.03 -4.21 -2.55
N ALA A 331 -2.13 -4.64 -1.94
CA ALA A 331 -2.49 -6.07 -1.89
C ALA A 331 -3.19 -6.55 -3.17
N THR A 332 -3.78 -5.63 -3.93
CA THR A 332 -4.72 -5.92 -5.03
C THR A 332 -4.43 -5.07 -6.28
N PRO A 333 -3.26 -5.23 -6.93
CA PRO A 333 -2.91 -4.45 -8.12
C PRO A 333 -3.70 -4.94 -9.35
N LYS A 334 -4.99 -4.63 -9.40
CA LYS A 334 -5.90 -5.06 -10.47
C LYS A 334 -6.62 -3.89 -11.09
N HIS A 335 -6.78 -3.94 -12.40
CA HIS A 335 -7.70 -3.11 -13.16
C HIS A 335 -9.15 -3.53 -12.92
N ASN A 336 -10.11 -2.68 -13.29
CA ASN A 336 -11.55 -2.98 -13.15
C ASN A 336 -12.00 -4.21 -13.96
N ASN A 337 -11.27 -4.56 -15.02
CA ASN A 337 -11.50 -5.78 -15.80
C ASN A 337 -10.89 -7.04 -15.14
N GLY A 338 -10.27 -6.92 -13.96
CA GLY A 338 -9.64 -7.99 -13.20
C GLY A 338 -8.20 -8.33 -13.58
N ALA A 339 -7.65 -7.73 -14.65
CA ALA A 339 -6.26 -7.92 -15.06
C ALA A 339 -5.29 -7.32 -14.03
N ILE A 340 -4.18 -8.00 -13.79
CA ILE A 340 -3.13 -7.52 -12.87
C ILE A 340 -2.31 -6.43 -13.55
N PHE A 341 -1.86 -5.43 -12.79
CA PHE A 341 -0.94 -4.40 -13.27
C PHE A 341 0.35 -5.03 -13.81
N VAL A 342 0.66 -4.79 -15.09
CA VAL A 342 1.80 -5.40 -15.79
C VAL A 342 3.15 -5.01 -15.19
N GLN A 343 3.23 -3.81 -14.60
CA GLN A 343 4.38 -3.25 -13.90
C GLN A 343 4.61 -3.82 -12.49
N THR A 344 3.91 -4.91 -12.12
CA THR A 344 4.14 -5.61 -10.86
C THR A 344 5.46 -6.37 -10.90
N ILE A 345 6.42 -5.96 -10.06
CA ILE A 345 7.79 -6.50 -10.04
C ILE A 345 8.02 -7.52 -8.92
N SER A 346 7.18 -7.49 -7.87
CA SER A 346 7.26 -8.41 -6.73
C SER A 346 5.85 -8.80 -6.29
N ASP A 347 5.70 -10.04 -5.81
CA ASP A 347 4.42 -10.59 -5.33
C ASP A 347 4.60 -11.34 -4.01
N TYR A 348 3.76 -11.05 -3.03
CA TYR A 348 3.60 -11.81 -1.80
C TYR A 348 2.10 -11.92 -1.49
N PRO A 349 1.43 -12.97 -1.99
CA PRO A 349 -0.02 -13.10 -1.92
C PRO A 349 -0.51 -13.46 -0.52
N LEU A 350 -1.80 -13.20 -0.26
CA LEU A 350 -2.44 -13.48 1.03
C LEU A 350 -2.30 -14.93 1.48
N VAL A 351 -2.32 -15.89 0.54
CA VAL A 351 -2.19 -17.32 0.87
C VAL A 351 -0.82 -17.64 1.47
N GLU A 352 0.26 -17.09 0.92
CA GLU A 352 1.61 -17.26 1.47
C GLU A 352 1.72 -16.58 2.84
N ALA A 353 1.17 -15.37 2.97
CA ALA A 353 1.16 -14.62 4.22
C ALA A 353 0.41 -15.33 5.36
N ILE A 354 -0.72 -15.96 5.06
CA ILE A 354 -1.48 -16.78 6.02
C ILE A 354 -0.66 -18.01 6.41
N SER A 355 -0.10 -18.72 5.42
CA SER A 355 0.69 -19.94 5.66
C SER A 355 1.90 -19.67 6.58
N GLN A 356 2.53 -18.50 6.45
CA GLN A 356 3.72 -18.14 7.24
C GLN A 356 3.37 -17.41 8.56
N ASN A 357 2.10 -17.36 8.94
CA ASN A 357 1.62 -16.65 10.14
C ASN A 357 2.01 -15.16 10.18
N VAL A 358 2.22 -14.54 9.01
CA VAL A 358 2.49 -13.09 8.90
C VAL A 358 1.22 -12.30 9.15
N VAL A 359 0.09 -12.83 8.70
CA VAL A 359 -1.24 -12.25 8.91
C VAL A 359 -2.12 -13.21 9.69
N LYS A 360 -3.19 -12.68 10.28
CA LYS A 360 -4.15 -13.48 11.02
C LYS A 360 -4.86 -14.48 10.09
N HIS A 361 -5.12 -15.67 10.62
CA HIS A 361 -5.90 -16.69 9.92
C HIS A 361 -7.39 -16.34 9.97
N PRO A 362 -8.06 -16.16 8.82
CA PRO A 362 -9.51 -16.03 8.82
C PRO A 362 -10.12 -17.37 9.23
N VAL A 363 -10.93 -17.37 10.28
CA VAL A 363 -11.68 -18.55 10.71
C VAL A 363 -13.01 -18.56 9.95
N LEU A 364 -13.18 -19.53 9.05
CA LEU A 364 -14.45 -19.79 8.41
C LEU A 364 -15.20 -20.88 9.20
N PRO A 365 -16.54 -20.81 9.32
CA PRO A 365 -17.31 -21.91 9.91
C PRO A 365 -17.01 -23.23 9.17
N ASP A 366 -17.00 -24.34 9.90
CA ASP A 366 -16.76 -25.67 9.32
C ASP A 366 -17.80 -26.02 8.25
N ALA A 367 -17.46 -26.93 7.33
CA ALA A 367 -18.36 -27.28 6.22
C ALA A 367 -19.75 -27.76 6.68
N PRO A 368 -19.89 -28.62 7.71
CA PRO A 368 -21.19 -28.94 8.30
C PRO A 368 -21.98 -27.74 8.82
N SER A 369 -21.32 -26.79 9.50
CA SER A 369 -21.95 -25.56 9.99
C SER A 369 -22.41 -24.66 8.84
N ARG A 370 -21.59 -24.50 7.79
CA ARG A 370 -21.98 -23.75 6.58
C ARG A 370 -23.14 -24.40 5.83
N ALA A 371 -23.20 -25.74 5.79
CA ALA A 371 -24.29 -26.46 5.12
C ALA A 371 -25.66 -26.27 5.80
N LYS A 372 -25.68 -25.80 7.06
CA LYS A 372 -26.92 -25.45 7.77
C LYS A 372 -27.44 -24.06 7.43
N LEU A 373 -26.60 -23.18 6.87
CA LEU A 373 -26.98 -21.83 6.49
C LEU A 373 -27.75 -21.88 5.17
N GLN A 374 -28.96 -21.33 5.15
CA GLN A 374 -29.78 -21.29 3.95
C GLN A 374 -30.16 -19.85 3.60
N GLU A 375 -29.98 -19.50 2.33
CA GLU A 375 -30.61 -18.30 1.79
C GLU A 375 -32.11 -18.56 1.62
N ARG A 376 -32.93 -17.78 2.33
CA ARG A 376 -34.38 -17.90 2.25
C ARG A 376 -34.91 -17.20 1.01
N GLN A 377 -36.01 -17.69 0.46
CA GLN A 377 -36.72 -17.01 -0.64
C GLN A 377 -37.46 -15.79 -0.10
N SER A 378 -36.76 -14.66 0.03
CA SER A 378 -37.33 -13.36 0.37
C SER A 378 -36.63 -12.25 -0.41
N VAL A 379 -37.39 -11.20 -0.70
CA VAL A 379 -36.85 -9.95 -1.27
C VAL A 379 -36.21 -9.06 -0.22
N ARG A 380 -36.53 -9.27 1.07
CA ARG A 380 -35.96 -8.52 2.18
C ARG A 380 -34.61 -9.13 2.58
N TYR A 381 -33.55 -8.32 2.56
CA TYR A 381 -32.18 -8.77 2.80
C TYR A 381 -32.04 -9.51 4.15
N THR A 382 -32.59 -8.93 5.21
CA THR A 382 -32.52 -9.50 6.57
C THR A 382 -33.30 -10.82 6.73
N GLU A 383 -34.32 -11.05 5.93
CA GLU A 383 -35.03 -12.34 5.89
C GLU A 383 -34.27 -13.37 5.05
N LYS A 384 -33.77 -12.95 3.89
CA LYS A 384 -32.99 -13.78 2.98
C LYS A 384 -31.73 -14.32 3.65
N TYR A 385 -31.00 -13.46 4.38
CA TYR A 385 -29.74 -13.78 5.03
C TYR A 385 -29.85 -13.97 6.55
N ALA A 386 -31.05 -14.23 7.08
CA ALA A 386 -31.32 -14.33 8.51
C ALA A 386 -30.37 -15.29 9.25
N ASP A 387 -30.12 -16.48 8.68
CA ASP A 387 -29.26 -17.51 9.28
C ASP A 387 -27.80 -17.02 9.39
N TYR A 388 -27.33 -16.24 8.41
CA TYR A 388 -25.97 -15.68 8.39
C TYR A 388 -25.80 -14.56 9.40
N LEU A 389 -26.79 -13.67 9.52
CA LEU A 389 -26.81 -12.59 10.49
C LEU A 389 -26.85 -13.15 11.93
N ASP A 390 -27.69 -14.15 12.19
CA ASP A 390 -27.80 -14.81 13.49
C ASP A 390 -26.48 -15.50 13.87
N LEU A 391 -25.84 -16.22 12.93
CA LEU A 391 -24.53 -16.81 13.15
C LEU A 391 -23.46 -15.73 13.46
N GLY A 392 -23.45 -14.62 12.71
CA GLY A 392 -22.53 -13.52 12.95
C GLY A 392 -22.63 -12.94 14.37
N VAL A 393 -23.85 -12.76 14.87
CA VAL A 393 -24.09 -12.29 16.25
C VAL A 393 -23.68 -13.32 17.29
N VAL A 394 -23.98 -14.62 17.06
CA VAL A 394 -23.57 -15.70 17.97
C VAL A 394 -22.05 -15.79 18.09
N GLU A 395 -21.32 -15.73 16.98
CA GLU A 395 -19.86 -15.76 16.99
C GLU A 395 -19.27 -14.47 17.58
N TRP A 396 -19.86 -13.32 17.28
CA TRP A 396 -19.47 -12.06 17.90
C TRP A 396 -19.61 -12.11 19.44
N ARG A 397 -20.70 -12.64 19.99
CA ARG A 397 -20.87 -12.78 21.46
C ARG A 397 -19.77 -13.62 22.10
N LYS A 398 -19.39 -14.73 21.45
CA LYS A 398 -18.26 -15.56 21.92
C LYS A 398 -16.95 -14.77 21.89
N ALA A 399 -16.68 -14.09 20.78
CA ALA A 399 -15.48 -13.28 20.64
C ALA A 399 -15.45 -12.13 21.66
N TYR A 400 -16.58 -11.45 21.87
CA TYR A 400 -16.73 -10.36 22.83
C TYR A 400 -16.38 -10.80 24.25
N ALA A 401 -16.94 -11.93 24.72
CA ALA A 401 -16.65 -12.47 26.04
C ALA A 401 -15.16 -12.82 26.26
N GLU A 402 -14.45 -13.26 25.21
CA GLU A 402 -13.01 -13.50 25.29
C GLU A 402 -12.17 -12.21 25.24
N HIS A 403 -12.57 -11.24 24.42
CA HIS A 403 -11.84 -9.97 24.29
C HIS A 403 -12.02 -9.08 25.53
N GLU A 404 -13.18 -9.13 26.18
CA GLU A 404 -13.46 -8.42 27.42
C GLU A 404 -12.47 -8.79 28.53
N LYS A 405 -12.10 -10.07 28.65
CA LYS A 405 -11.12 -10.58 29.64
C LYS A 405 -9.75 -9.92 29.52
N ILE A 406 -9.41 -9.40 28.34
CA ILE A 406 -8.13 -8.72 28.06
C ILE A 406 -8.31 -7.21 27.84
N GLY A 407 -9.45 -6.65 28.26
CA GLY A 407 -9.74 -5.22 28.17
C GLY A 407 -9.89 -4.71 26.73
N LYS A 408 -10.24 -5.59 25.78
CA LYS A 408 -10.45 -5.23 24.37
C LYS A 408 -11.93 -5.36 24.00
N LYS A 409 -12.38 -4.55 23.05
CA LYS A 409 -13.72 -4.66 22.45
C LYS A 409 -13.68 -5.56 21.21
N ALA A 410 -14.69 -6.39 21.03
CA ALA A 410 -14.92 -7.10 19.77
C ALA A 410 -15.96 -6.33 18.95
N ILE A 411 -15.69 -6.11 17.66
CA ILE A 411 -16.57 -5.39 16.73
C ILE A 411 -17.07 -6.38 15.69
N LEU A 412 -18.39 -6.40 15.45
CA LEU A 412 -19.02 -7.12 14.34
C LEU A 412 -19.18 -6.18 13.15
N PHE A 413 -18.62 -6.56 12.01
CA PHE A 413 -18.86 -5.88 10.74
C PHE A 413 -19.82 -6.70 9.88
N VAL A 414 -20.85 -6.05 9.35
CA VAL A 414 -21.78 -6.64 8.38
C VAL A 414 -21.72 -5.81 7.10
N MET A 415 -21.40 -6.46 5.98
CA MET A 415 -21.34 -5.82 4.68
C MET A 415 -22.58 -6.21 3.86
N THR A 416 -23.28 -5.21 3.33
CA THR A 416 -24.44 -5.40 2.45
C THR A 416 -24.11 -4.99 1.02
N ASP A 417 -24.97 -5.38 0.09
CA ASP A 417 -24.87 -5.09 -1.34
C ASP A 417 -25.30 -3.66 -1.71
N ASP A 418 -26.23 -3.06 -0.95
CA ASP A 418 -26.64 -1.67 -1.12
C ASP A 418 -26.90 -0.94 0.21
N THR A 419 -27.13 0.37 0.10
CA THR A 419 -27.34 1.27 1.24
C THR A 419 -28.67 1.02 1.95
N LYS A 420 -29.73 0.64 1.22
CA LYS A 420 -31.04 0.34 1.82
C LYS A 420 -30.98 -0.93 2.66
N ASN A 421 -30.27 -1.94 2.17
CA ASN A 421 -30.05 -3.19 2.89
C ASN A 421 -29.17 -2.97 4.12
N CYS A 422 -28.25 -1.99 4.08
CA CYS A 422 -27.47 -1.57 5.25
C CYS A 422 -28.38 -1.03 6.36
N ASP A 423 -29.30 -0.13 6.00
CA ASP A 423 -30.28 0.44 6.94
C ASP A 423 -31.23 -0.64 7.48
N ASP A 424 -31.74 -1.54 6.62
CA ASP A 424 -32.60 -2.68 7.02
C ASP A 424 -31.89 -3.61 8.01
N VAL A 425 -30.62 -3.94 7.74
CA VAL A 425 -29.80 -4.76 8.65
C VAL A 425 -29.61 -4.08 9.99
N ALA A 426 -29.39 -2.77 10.02
CA ALA A 426 -29.21 -2.06 11.29
C ALA A 426 -30.48 -2.09 12.14
N GLU A 427 -31.64 -1.75 11.56
CA GLU A 427 -32.93 -1.82 12.25
C GLU A 427 -33.22 -3.25 12.73
N TYR A 428 -32.93 -4.26 11.89
CA TYR A 428 -33.10 -5.66 12.25
C TYR A 428 -32.22 -6.07 13.44
N LEU A 429 -30.93 -5.70 13.43
CA LEU A 429 -30.00 -6.05 14.50
C LEU A 429 -30.41 -5.39 15.83
N GLU A 430 -30.79 -4.11 15.82
CA GLU A 430 -31.23 -3.39 17.01
C GLU A 430 -32.58 -3.87 17.54
N GLY A 431 -33.51 -4.24 16.64
CA GLY A 431 -34.84 -4.72 17.01
C GLY A 431 -34.84 -6.16 17.52
N ARG A 432 -33.97 -7.02 16.97
CA ARG A 432 -33.93 -8.46 17.29
C ARG A 432 -33.02 -8.80 18.47
N TYR A 433 -31.89 -8.12 18.62
CA TYR A 433 -30.86 -8.47 19.60
C TYR A 433 -30.74 -7.36 20.67
N PRO A 434 -31.23 -7.60 21.90
CA PRO A 434 -31.27 -6.57 22.95
C PRO A 434 -29.92 -5.96 23.31
N ASP A 435 -28.85 -6.73 23.18
CA ASP A 435 -27.45 -6.35 23.42
C ASP A 435 -26.85 -5.49 22.31
N LEU A 436 -27.47 -5.44 21.12
CA LEU A 436 -27.06 -4.55 20.02
C LEU A 436 -27.89 -3.26 19.95
N LYS A 437 -28.90 -3.09 20.81
CA LYS A 437 -29.78 -1.93 20.80
C LYS A 437 -28.98 -0.64 21.08
N ASN A 438 -29.11 0.36 20.20
CA ASN A 438 -28.36 1.62 20.23
C ASN A 438 -26.83 1.43 20.14
N ALA A 439 -26.38 0.29 19.62
CA ALA A 439 -24.96 -0.07 19.50
C ALA A 439 -24.58 -0.47 18.06
N VAL A 440 -25.48 -0.26 17.09
CA VAL A 440 -25.21 -0.49 15.67
C VAL A 440 -24.91 0.84 14.99
N LEU A 441 -23.79 0.89 14.26
CA LEU A 441 -23.41 2.03 13.43
C LEU A 441 -23.56 1.66 11.96
N VAL A 442 -24.21 2.55 11.20
CA VAL A 442 -24.35 2.44 9.74
C VAL A 442 -23.33 3.36 9.08
N ILE A 443 -22.60 2.83 8.10
CA ILE A 443 -21.62 3.57 7.32
C ILE A 443 -21.86 3.29 5.83
N HIS A 444 -22.36 4.28 5.10
CA HIS A 444 -22.35 4.29 3.64
C HIS A 444 -22.23 5.72 3.12
N THR A 445 -21.65 5.85 1.93
CA THR A 445 -21.59 7.10 1.18
C THR A 445 -22.84 7.18 0.31
N LYS A 446 -23.61 8.25 0.46
CA LYS A 446 -24.71 8.55 -0.47
C LYS A 446 -24.14 8.88 -1.85
N ASN A 447 -24.96 8.78 -2.90
CA ASN A 447 -24.56 9.07 -4.28
C ASN A 447 -23.98 10.49 -4.49
N ASN A 448 -24.21 11.42 -3.55
CA ASN A 448 -23.66 12.79 -3.56
C ASN A 448 -22.32 12.93 -2.80
N GLY A 449 -21.72 11.83 -2.33
CA GLY A 449 -20.46 11.85 -1.58
C GLY A 449 -20.58 12.19 -0.10
N GLU A 450 -21.78 12.45 0.43
CA GLU A 450 -22.00 12.64 1.86
C GLU A 450 -21.98 11.30 2.60
N ILE A 451 -21.15 11.19 3.64
CA ILE A 451 -21.19 10.08 4.59
C ILE A 451 -22.41 10.31 5.49
N SER A 452 -23.42 9.44 5.45
CA SER A 452 -24.46 9.48 6.47
C SER A 452 -24.00 8.73 7.71
N GLU A 453 -23.43 9.46 8.67
CA GLU A 453 -23.30 8.97 10.04
C GLU A 453 -24.65 9.19 10.74
N ALA A 454 -25.48 8.15 10.83
CA ALA A 454 -26.61 8.19 11.74
C ALA A 454 -26.04 8.20 13.17
N GLN A 455 -26.13 9.34 13.86
CA GLN A 455 -25.64 9.52 15.23
C GLN A 455 -26.33 8.51 16.17
N SER A 456 -25.64 7.42 16.50
CA SER A 456 -25.96 6.70 17.74
C SER A 456 -25.53 7.59 18.90
N GLY A 457 -26.42 7.82 19.88
CA GLY A 457 -26.29 8.85 20.92
C GLY A 457 -25.21 8.61 21.98
N LYS A 458 -24.08 7.98 21.64
CA LYS A 458 -22.94 7.79 22.55
C LYS A 458 -21.72 8.59 22.09
N ALA A 459 -21.03 9.20 23.06
CA ALA A 459 -19.85 10.02 22.80
C ALA A 459 -18.73 9.20 22.16
N LYS A 460 -17.91 9.83 21.32
CA LYS A 460 -16.74 9.25 20.63
C LYS A 460 -15.75 8.49 21.54
N GLU A 461 -15.78 8.72 22.85
CA GLU A 461 -14.95 8.00 23.84
C GLU A 461 -15.54 6.65 24.29
N GLU A 462 -16.83 6.37 24.02
CA GLU A 462 -17.49 5.12 24.40
C GLU A 462 -17.59 4.08 23.27
N LEU A 463 -17.38 4.49 22.01
CA LEU A 463 -17.16 3.59 20.86
C LEU A 463 -15.73 3.06 20.90
#